data_AF-A0ABD0SXF1-F1
#
_entry.id   AF-A0ABD0SXF1-F1
#
_cell.length_a   1.000
_cell.length_b   1.000
_cell.length_c   1.000
_cell.angle_alpha   90.00
_cell.angle_beta   90.00
_cell.angle_gamma   90.00
#
_symmetry.space_group_name_H-M   'P 1'
#
loop_
_entity.id
_entity.type
_entity.pdbx_description
1 polymer ?
#
loop_
_entity_poly.entity_id
_entity_poly.type
_entity_poly.pdbx_seq_one_letter_code
_entity_poly.pdbx_strand_id
1 'polypeptide(L)'
;MEVPETKRQRSIEETEGNVNVRKKKEIELLNTNRPALILENLFGIFRFRVQNNEVVPINKTRKILCIILLSIYIVLFSLSIRKSINITAKFVDMMDEVLSVVLMIQYILCSIRTSLFFNQENIKILTALVDLDEKLYLNTNQNFYKKSRRVTIKVVFILLLVHTVVSILDLFTDGSDVDMSKIVILPVYMEQSLEISVFCLMIMMLTRRLKVINNYLAKFIDEKDNSKASVFIVREKKDGRTEEFNLIGRASSDNMKIRDLAVTYDIIGETCALINEVFNLPICMALIATFMYVVITIWSTLGYYRNSSSEGNTASLATIILWCITAMCLITFISMTCEKLLLARTETKVLVNKIIMDYNLPKTMRVQAKAFMELIEAWPLRIYIYDMFSVDITLILKYISVSTTYLIVIIQISHYI
;
A
#
# COMPACT_ATOMS: atom_id res chain seq x y z
N MET A 1 -9.56 -30.73 49.03
CA MET A 1 -10.03 -29.38 48.66
C MET A 1 -10.29 -29.42 47.16
N GLU A 2 -11.47 -29.88 46.77
CA GLU A 2 -11.86 -30.03 45.36
C GLU A 2 -12.23 -28.66 44.80
N VAL A 3 -11.52 -28.22 43.76
CA VAL A 3 -11.90 -27.03 43.00
C VAL A 3 -13.18 -27.37 42.22
N PRO A 4 -14.26 -26.60 42.33
CA PRO A 4 -15.54 -26.95 41.73
C PRO A 4 -15.43 -26.97 40.19
N GLU A 5 -15.71 -28.12 39.58
CA GLU A 5 -15.63 -28.39 38.13
C GLU A 5 -16.43 -27.38 37.27
N THR A 6 -17.48 -26.79 37.84
CA THR A 6 -18.33 -25.79 37.20
C THR A 6 -17.61 -24.48 36.89
N LYS A 7 -16.56 -24.11 37.63
CA LYS A 7 -15.77 -22.89 37.35
C LYS A 7 -14.82 -23.09 36.17
N ARG A 8 -14.40 -24.34 35.92
CA ARG A 8 -13.51 -24.70 34.82
C ARG A 8 -14.24 -24.74 33.48
N GLN A 9 -15.46 -25.27 33.44
CA GLN A 9 -16.29 -25.31 32.21
C GLN A 9 -16.65 -23.91 31.70
N ARG A 10 -17.07 -22.97 32.57
CA ARG A 10 -17.36 -21.59 32.14
C ARG A 10 -16.15 -20.87 31.54
N SER A 11 -14.96 -21.08 32.10
CA SER A 11 -13.74 -20.46 31.57
C SER A 11 -13.36 -20.97 30.16
N ILE A 12 -13.72 -22.22 29.84
CA ILE A 12 -13.45 -22.83 28.53
C ILE A 12 -14.45 -22.28 27.49
N GLU A 13 -15.74 -22.20 27.83
CA GLU A 13 -16.77 -21.66 26.94
C GLU A 13 -16.56 -20.17 26.61
N GLU A 14 -16.16 -19.35 27.59
CA GLU A 14 -15.83 -17.93 27.35
C GLU A 14 -14.59 -17.77 26.45
N THR A 15 -13.62 -18.66 26.58
CA THR A 15 -12.41 -18.66 25.74
C THR A 15 -12.74 -19.07 24.31
N GLU A 16 -13.55 -20.10 24.10
CA GLU A 16 -13.98 -20.55 22.77
C GLU A 16 -14.85 -19.50 22.04
N GLY A 17 -15.74 -18.83 22.77
CA GLY A 17 -16.57 -17.74 22.23
C GLY A 17 -15.73 -16.57 21.70
N ASN A 18 -14.77 -16.09 22.47
CA ASN A 18 -13.89 -14.97 22.08
C ASN A 18 -13.01 -15.32 20.87
N VAL A 19 -12.52 -16.56 20.80
CA VAL A 19 -11.73 -17.06 19.67
C VAL A 19 -12.53 -17.03 18.37
N ASN A 20 -13.80 -17.46 18.40
CA ASN A 20 -14.67 -17.43 17.21
C ASN A 20 -15.00 -16.02 16.73
N VAL A 21 -15.20 -15.07 17.64
CA VAL A 21 -15.44 -13.66 17.30
C VAL A 21 -14.21 -13.04 16.63
N ARG A 22 -13.01 -13.31 17.14
CA ARG A 22 -11.76 -12.82 16.56
C ARG A 22 -11.53 -13.33 15.14
N LYS A 23 -11.74 -14.63 14.89
CA LYS A 23 -11.64 -15.24 13.55
C LYS A 23 -12.59 -14.59 12.55
N LYS A 24 -13.82 -14.28 12.97
CA LYS A 24 -14.79 -13.60 12.11
C LYS A 24 -14.30 -12.19 11.70
N LYS A 25 -13.69 -11.45 12.62
CA LYS A 25 -13.11 -10.11 12.35
C LYS A 25 -11.94 -10.20 11.36
N GLU A 26 -11.06 -11.19 11.52
CA GLU A 26 -9.96 -11.45 10.57
C GLU A 26 -10.48 -11.66 9.15
N ILE A 27 -11.56 -12.43 8.98
CA ILE A 27 -12.18 -12.65 7.68
C ILE A 27 -12.83 -11.39 7.11
N GLU A 28 -13.50 -10.59 7.94
CA GLU A 28 -14.11 -9.34 7.50
C GLU A 28 -13.07 -8.35 6.98
N LEU A 29 -11.95 -8.20 7.71
CA LEU A 29 -10.81 -7.41 7.26
C LEU A 29 -10.23 -7.99 5.97
N LEU A 30 -10.03 -9.31 5.90
CA LEU A 30 -9.51 -9.97 4.72
C LEU A 30 -10.39 -9.75 3.48
N ASN A 31 -11.71 -9.80 3.66
CA ASN A 31 -12.69 -9.55 2.60
C ASN A 31 -12.60 -8.13 2.04
N THR A 32 -12.01 -7.17 2.75
CA THR A 32 -11.74 -5.84 2.19
C THR A 32 -10.64 -5.85 1.13
N ASN A 33 -9.64 -6.72 1.27
CA ASN A 33 -8.50 -6.85 0.35
C ASN A 33 -8.60 -8.03 -0.62
N ARG A 34 -9.62 -8.86 -0.45
CA ARG A 34 -9.87 -10.06 -1.28
C ARG A 34 -9.74 -9.84 -2.79
N PRO A 35 -10.24 -8.75 -3.42
CA PRO A 35 -10.07 -8.54 -4.85
C PRO A 35 -8.60 -8.50 -5.29
N ALA A 36 -7.76 -7.79 -4.53
CA ALA A 36 -6.33 -7.70 -4.83
C ALA A 36 -5.61 -9.04 -4.60
N LEU A 37 -5.94 -9.74 -3.50
CA LEU A 37 -5.37 -11.05 -3.18
C LEU A 37 -5.73 -12.12 -4.22
N ILE A 38 -6.95 -12.07 -4.78
CA ILE A 38 -7.34 -12.98 -5.87
C ILE A 38 -6.45 -12.75 -7.09
N LEU A 39 -6.19 -11.49 -7.46
CA LEU A 39 -5.28 -11.18 -8.55
C LEU A 39 -3.85 -11.64 -8.25
N GLU A 40 -3.31 -11.36 -7.05
CA GLU A 40 -1.96 -11.81 -6.68
C GLU A 40 -1.81 -13.35 -6.82
N ASN A 41 -2.82 -14.10 -6.36
CA ASN A 41 -2.81 -15.56 -6.47
C ASN A 41 -2.81 -16.04 -7.94
N LEU A 42 -3.38 -15.29 -8.89
CA LEU A 42 -3.33 -15.61 -10.32
C LEU A 42 -1.92 -15.45 -10.90
N PHE A 43 -1.12 -14.51 -10.36
CA PHE A 43 0.28 -14.30 -10.73
C PHE A 43 1.26 -15.19 -9.96
N GLY A 44 0.76 -16.13 -9.16
CA GLY A 44 1.59 -17.03 -8.35
C GLY A 44 2.17 -16.37 -7.09
N ILE A 45 1.68 -15.20 -6.71
CA ILE A 45 2.05 -14.50 -5.48
C ILE A 45 1.05 -14.89 -4.41
N PHE A 46 1.52 -15.68 -3.46
CA PHE A 46 0.71 -16.14 -2.34
C PHE A 46 1.26 -15.47 -1.08
N ARG A 47 0.45 -14.72 -0.33
CA ARG A 47 0.90 -14.10 0.95
C ARG A 47 0.60 -14.96 2.17
N PHE A 48 -0.55 -15.63 2.15
CA PHE A 48 -1.03 -16.50 3.23
C PHE A 48 -2.20 -17.35 2.70
N ARG A 49 -2.70 -18.27 3.53
CA ARG A 49 -3.88 -19.09 3.21
C ARG A 49 -4.94 -18.89 4.28
N VAL A 50 -6.21 -18.94 3.87
CA VAL A 50 -7.34 -19.04 4.80
C VAL A 50 -7.72 -20.51 4.93
N GLN A 51 -7.70 -21.05 6.14
CA GLN A 51 -8.19 -22.39 6.44
C GLN A 51 -9.02 -22.34 7.72
N ASN A 52 -10.23 -22.90 7.71
CA ASN A 52 -11.13 -22.93 8.87
C ASN A 52 -11.32 -21.55 9.55
N ASN A 53 -11.49 -20.51 8.73
CA ASN A 53 -11.64 -19.12 9.20
C ASN A 53 -10.41 -18.53 9.90
N GLU A 54 -9.25 -19.17 9.82
CA GLU A 54 -7.98 -18.66 10.34
C GLU A 54 -7.01 -18.34 9.20
N VAL A 55 -6.19 -17.33 9.42
CA VAL A 55 -5.09 -16.99 8.50
C VAL A 55 -3.86 -17.78 8.91
N VAL A 56 -3.49 -18.72 8.06
CA VAL A 56 -2.39 -19.66 8.28
C VAL A 56 -1.28 -19.43 7.25
N PRO A 57 -0.02 -19.77 7.60
CA PRO A 57 1.08 -19.72 6.66
C PRO A 57 0.84 -20.66 5.49
N ILE A 58 1.53 -20.37 4.39
CA ILE A 58 1.41 -21.12 3.15
C ILE A 58 1.96 -22.53 3.32
N ASN A 59 1.19 -23.51 2.87
CA ASN A 59 1.60 -24.91 2.92
C ASN A 59 2.69 -25.22 1.88
N LYS A 60 3.40 -26.34 2.07
CA LYS A 60 4.45 -26.78 1.14
C LYS A 60 3.94 -26.92 -0.30
N THR A 61 2.70 -27.35 -0.51
CA THR A 61 2.15 -27.55 -1.87
C THR A 61 1.97 -26.24 -2.63
N ARG A 62 1.50 -25.16 -2.01
CA ARG A 62 1.41 -23.84 -2.66
C ARG A 62 2.79 -23.22 -2.90
N LYS A 63 3.77 -23.48 -2.01
CA LYS A 63 5.16 -23.08 -2.27
C LYS A 63 5.73 -23.78 -3.51
N ILE A 64 5.49 -25.09 -3.65
CA ILE A 64 5.88 -25.84 -4.85
C ILE A 64 5.15 -25.29 -6.08
N LEU A 65 3.85 -25.00 -5.98
CA LEU A 65 3.09 -24.40 -7.08
C LEU A 65 3.67 -23.05 -7.52
N CYS A 66 4.04 -22.17 -6.58
CA CYS A 66 4.72 -20.90 -6.86
C CYS A 66 6.02 -21.13 -7.64
N ILE A 67 6.87 -22.07 -7.21
CA ILE A 67 8.13 -22.41 -7.90
C ILE A 67 7.88 -22.94 -9.31
N ILE A 68 6.85 -23.78 -9.49
CA ILE A 68 6.47 -24.31 -10.81
C ILE A 68 6.00 -23.18 -11.73
N LEU A 69 5.10 -22.31 -11.26
CA LEU A 69 4.61 -21.17 -12.04
C LEU A 69 5.75 -20.23 -12.43
N LEU A 70 6.63 -19.92 -11.48
CA LEU A 70 7.82 -19.11 -11.73
C LEU A 70 8.73 -19.74 -12.79
N SER A 71 8.98 -21.05 -12.69
CA SER A 71 9.81 -21.78 -13.66
C SER A 71 9.20 -21.78 -15.05
N ILE A 72 7.88 -21.94 -15.16
CA ILE A 72 7.15 -21.85 -16.44
C ILE A 72 7.31 -20.44 -17.03
N TYR A 73 7.11 -19.39 -16.24
CA TYR A 73 7.29 -18.02 -16.71
C TYR A 73 8.73 -17.74 -17.18
N ILE A 74 9.74 -18.21 -16.44
CA ILE A 74 11.16 -18.08 -16.83
C ILE A 74 11.43 -18.77 -18.17
N VAL A 75 10.92 -20.00 -18.35
CA VAL A 75 11.11 -20.75 -19.59
C VAL A 75 10.41 -20.05 -20.77
N LEU A 76 9.15 -19.64 -20.59
CA LEU A 76 8.40 -18.92 -21.63
C LEU A 76 9.10 -17.62 -22.01
N PHE A 77 9.54 -16.83 -21.03
CA PHE A 77 10.27 -15.59 -21.26
C PHE A 77 11.60 -15.81 -21.98
N SER A 78 12.37 -16.83 -21.57
CA SER A 78 13.66 -17.17 -22.19
C SER A 78 13.49 -17.62 -23.65
N LEU A 79 12.43 -18.37 -23.95
CA LEU A 79 12.09 -18.77 -25.32
C LEU A 79 11.69 -17.56 -26.17
N SER A 80 10.91 -16.63 -25.61
CA SER A 80 10.53 -15.39 -26.28
C SER A 80 11.73 -14.51 -26.62
N ILE A 81 12.63 -14.24 -25.65
CA ILE A 81 13.84 -13.44 -25.89
C ILE A 81 14.74 -14.09 -26.95
N ARG A 82 14.93 -15.42 -26.90
CA ARG A 82 15.78 -16.12 -27.87
C ARG A 82 15.28 -15.94 -29.30
N LYS A 83 13.96 -15.92 -29.50
CA LYS A 83 13.35 -15.68 -30.81
C LYS A 83 13.63 -14.26 -31.29
N SER A 84 13.48 -13.27 -30.41
CA SER A 84 13.72 -11.85 -30.69
C SER A 84 15.18 -11.58 -31.13
N ILE A 85 16.17 -12.10 -30.39
CA ILE A 85 17.61 -11.87 -30.67
C ILE A 85 18.06 -12.44 -32.04
N ASN A 86 17.46 -13.54 -32.51
CA ASN A 86 17.87 -14.18 -33.75
C ASN A 86 17.46 -13.39 -35.02
N ILE A 87 16.56 -12.42 -34.89
CA ILE A 87 16.04 -11.62 -36.00
C ILE A 87 16.81 -10.29 -36.00
N THR A 88 18.01 -10.26 -36.59
CA THR A 88 18.86 -9.05 -36.88
C THR A 88 18.40 -7.75 -36.19
N ALA A 89 18.47 -7.72 -34.86
CA ALA A 89 17.86 -6.67 -34.07
C ALA A 89 18.70 -5.40 -34.18
N LYS A 90 18.04 -4.26 -34.44
CA LYS A 90 18.70 -2.96 -34.36
C LYS A 90 19.00 -2.67 -32.89
N PHE A 91 20.00 -1.82 -32.62
CA PHE A 91 20.41 -1.46 -31.26
C PHE A 91 19.25 -0.93 -30.38
N VAL A 92 18.24 -0.30 -30.99
CA VAL A 92 17.03 0.17 -30.30
C VAL A 92 16.21 -0.99 -29.74
N ASP A 93 15.99 -2.04 -30.55
CA ASP A 93 15.21 -3.22 -30.15
C ASP A 93 15.90 -3.96 -28.99
N MET A 94 17.24 -3.97 -28.96
CA MET A 94 18.02 -4.55 -27.87
C MET A 94 17.80 -3.83 -26.53
N MET A 95 17.56 -2.51 -26.54
CA MET A 95 17.34 -1.74 -25.30
C MET A 95 15.98 -2.04 -24.67
N ASP A 96 14.94 -2.25 -25.47
CA ASP A 96 13.61 -2.61 -24.98
C ASP A 96 13.60 -4.02 -24.33
N GLU A 97 14.45 -4.93 -24.83
CA GLU A 97 14.67 -6.24 -24.20
C GLU A 97 15.37 -6.16 -22.83
N VAL A 98 16.28 -5.19 -22.63
CA VAL A 98 16.94 -4.99 -21.32
C VAL A 98 15.91 -4.65 -20.25
N LEU A 99 14.98 -3.76 -20.55
CA LEU A 99 13.89 -3.41 -19.64
C LEU A 99 13.04 -4.62 -19.28
N SER A 100 12.75 -5.43 -20.29
CA SER A 100 11.99 -6.66 -20.13
C SER A 100 12.66 -7.62 -19.15
N VAL A 101 13.98 -7.77 -19.25
CA VAL A 101 14.79 -8.56 -18.33
C VAL A 101 14.77 -7.97 -16.91
N VAL A 102 14.88 -6.65 -16.76
CA VAL A 102 14.82 -5.98 -15.44
C VAL A 102 13.50 -6.25 -14.74
N LEU A 103 12.38 -6.15 -15.46
CA LEU A 103 11.05 -6.43 -14.92
C LEU A 103 10.86 -7.90 -14.56
N MET A 104 11.39 -8.81 -15.39
CA MET A 104 11.36 -10.23 -15.09
C MET A 104 12.17 -10.57 -13.83
N ILE A 105 13.35 -9.98 -13.67
CA ILE A 105 14.16 -10.11 -12.44
C ILE A 105 13.39 -9.59 -11.24
N GLN A 106 12.75 -8.42 -11.37
CA GLN A 106 11.88 -7.87 -10.32
C GLN A 106 10.78 -8.86 -9.95
N TYR A 107 10.01 -9.36 -10.91
CA TYR A 107 8.93 -10.33 -10.68
C TYR A 107 9.42 -11.58 -9.95
N ILE A 108 10.57 -12.13 -10.37
CA ILE A 108 11.18 -13.30 -9.73
C ILE A 108 11.52 -13.00 -8.27
N LEU A 109 12.21 -11.89 -8.01
CA LEU A 109 12.63 -11.52 -6.66
C LEU A 109 11.42 -11.26 -5.76
N CYS A 110 10.41 -10.54 -6.26
CA CYS A 110 9.19 -10.22 -5.55
C CYS A 110 8.35 -11.48 -5.25
N SER A 111 8.13 -12.35 -6.24
CA SER A 111 7.40 -13.60 -6.07
C SER A 111 8.05 -14.54 -5.06
N ILE A 112 9.37 -14.71 -5.14
CA ILE A 112 10.16 -15.50 -4.20
C ILE A 112 10.08 -14.89 -2.79
N ARG A 113 10.33 -13.59 -2.67
CA ARG A 113 10.35 -12.88 -1.39
C ARG A 113 9.00 -12.97 -0.69
N THR A 114 7.94 -12.57 -1.38
CA THR A 114 6.58 -12.52 -0.83
C THR A 114 6.07 -13.93 -0.50
N SER A 115 6.23 -14.90 -1.41
CA SER A 115 5.62 -16.22 -1.25
C SER A 115 6.42 -17.21 -0.41
N LEU A 116 7.74 -17.07 -0.33
CA LEU A 116 8.59 -18.03 0.40
C LEU A 116 9.02 -17.52 1.76
N PHE A 117 9.39 -16.24 1.86
CA PHE A 117 10.04 -15.66 3.04
C PHE A 117 9.08 -14.86 3.92
N PHE A 118 8.31 -13.91 3.36
CA PHE A 118 7.55 -12.93 4.15
C PHE A 118 6.12 -13.37 4.55
N ASN A 119 5.86 -14.68 4.60
CA ASN A 119 4.52 -15.18 4.93
C ASN A 119 4.11 -14.84 6.37
N GLN A 120 5.06 -14.91 7.32
CA GLN A 120 4.75 -14.68 8.73
C GLN A 120 4.51 -13.19 9.00
N GLU A 121 5.28 -12.33 8.34
CA GLU A 121 5.20 -10.88 8.45
C GLU A 121 3.88 -10.37 7.87
N ASN A 122 3.45 -10.90 6.72
CA ASN A 122 2.13 -10.58 6.16
C ASN A 122 0.98 -10.99 7.12
N ILE A 123 1.10 -12.12 7.82
CA ILE A 123 0.13 -12.54 8.84
C ILE A 123 0.17 -11.59 10.04
N LYS A 124 1.36 -11.23 10.54
CA LYS A 124 1.54 -10.27 11.64
C LYS A 124 0.89 -8.92 11.30
N ILE A 125 1.07 -8.40 10.09
CA ILE A 125 0.42 -7.17 9.63
C ILE A 125 -1.11 -7.30 9.71
N LEU A 126 -1.67 -8.40 9.22
CA LEU A 126 -3.12 -8.62 9.26
C LEU A 126 -3.63 -8.71 10.70
N THR A 127 -2.96 -9.48 11.56
CA THR A 127 -3.33 -9.64 12.96
C THR A 127 -3.22 -8.31 13.72
N ALA A 128 -2.20 -7.50 13.45
CA ALA A 128 -2.04 -6.17 14.04
C ALA A 128 -3.16 -5.21 13.61
N LEU A 129 -3.57 -5.25 12.34
CA LEU A 129 -4.72 -4.49 11.86
C LEU A 129 -6.04 -4.90 12.55
N VAL A 130 -6.24 -6.19 12.85
CA VAL A 130 -7.42 -6.66 13.58
C VAL A 130 -7.42 -6.21 15.04
N ASP A 131 -6.26 -6.30 15.72
CA ASP A 131 -6.11 -5.81 17.09
C ASP A 131 -6.39 -4.30 17.17
N LEU A 132 -5.91 -3.56 16.16
CA LEU A 132 -6.17 -2.14 16.02
C LEU A 132 -7.68 -1.87 15.80
N ASP A 133 -8.35 -2.59 14.90
CA ASP A 133 -9.79 -2.42 14.66
C ASP A 133 -10.64 -2.73 15.90
N GLU A 134 -10.18 -3.64 16.75
CA GLU A 134 -10.77 -3.93 18.05
C GLU A 134 -10.60 -2.78 19.03
N LYS A 135 -9.38 -2.24 19.17
CA LYS A 135 -9.09 -1.10 20.05
C LYS A 135 -9.79 0.19 19.63
N LEU A 136 -9.99 0.40 18.33
CA LEU A 136 -10.75 1.54 17.80
C LEU A 136 -12.26 1.28 17.72
N TYR A 137 -12.76 0.13 18.19
CA TYR A 137 -14.18 -0.24 18.13
C TYR A 137 -14.78 -0.19 16.71
N LEU A 138 -13.96 -0.29 15.65
CA LEU A 138 -14.38 -0.20 14.25
C LEU A 138 -15.23 -1.40 13.83
N ASN A 139 -15.09 -2.52 14.53
CA ASN A 139 -15.86 -3.74 14.33
C ASN A 139 -17.37 -3.56 14.48
N THR A 140 -17.81 -2.53 15.21
CA THR A 140 -19.25 -2.21 15.35
C THR A 140 -19.82 -1.57 14.08
N ASN A 141 -18.97 -0.96 13.25
CA ASN A 141 -19.39 -0.16 12.10
C ASN A 141 -19.17 -0.92 10.79
N GLN A 142 -20.14 -1.74 10.38
CA GLN A 142 -20.10 -2.45 9.09
C GLN A 142 -19.89 -1.51 7.88
N ASN A 143 -20.27 -0.24 7.99
CA ASN A 143 -20.07 0.73 6.91
C ASN A 143 -18.59 1.05 6.70
N PHE A 144 -17.74 0.88 7.72
CA PHE A 144 -16.30 1.07 7.62
C PHE A 144 -15.67 0.06 6.64
N TYR A 145 -15.89 -1.24 6.84
CA TYR A 145 -15.36 -2.29 5.97
C TYR A 145 -15.95 -2.22 4.56
N LYS A 146 -17.25 -1.94 4.42
CA LYS A 146 -17.90 -1.73 3.10
C LYS A 146 -17.30 -0.55 2.35
N LYS A 147 -17.00 0.56 3.04
CA LYS A 147 -16.33 1.72 2.45
C LYS A 147 -14.89 1.37 2.06
N SER A 148 -14.19 0.62 2.90
CA SER A 148 -12.82 0.18 2.60
C SER A 148 -12.75 -0.69 1.36
N ARG A 149 -13.58 -1.75 1.32
CA ARG A 149 -13.70 -2.66 0.18
C ARG A 149 -14.07 -1.94 -1.12
N ARG A 150 -14.98 -0.96 -1.07
CA ARG A 150 -15.33 -0.15 -2.26
C ARG A 150 -14.12 0.59 -2.83
N VAL A 151 -13.23 1.10 -1.98
CA VAL A 151 -12.01 1.75 -2.46
C VAL A 151 -11.04 0.73 -3.03
N THR A 152 -10.86 -0.43 -2.39
CA THR A 152 -10.04 -1.52 -2.94
C THR A 152 -10.52 -1.96 -4.32
N ILE A 153 -11.84 -2.18 -4.49
CA ILE A 153 -12.43 -2.54 -5.78
C ILE A 153 -12.17 -1.45 -6.81
N LYS A 154 -12.33 -0.17 -6.46
CA LYS A 154 -12.06 0.95 -7.38
C LYS A 154 -10.59 0.99 -7.81
N VAL A 155 -9.64 0.83 -6.89
CA VAL A 155 -8.21 0.83 -7.21
C VAL A 155 -7.88 -0.33 -8.14
N VAL A 156 -8.31 -1.55 -7.80
CA VAL A 156 -8.10 -2.74 -8.62
C VAL A 156 -8.76 -2.62 -10.00
N PHE A 157 -9.97 -2.08 -10.07
CA PHE A 157 -10.66 -1.87 -11.33
C PHE A 157 -9.96 -0.83 -12.22
N ILE A 158 -9.54 0.30 -11.65
CA ILE A 158 -8.77 1.32 -12.38
C ILE A 158 -7.46 0.73 -12.89
N LEU A 159 -6.75 -0.04 -12.05
CA LEU A 159 -5.52 -0.72 -12.42
C LEU A 159 -5.74 -1.65 -13.63
N LEU A 160 -6.74 -2.53 -13.55
CA LEU A 160 -7.09 -3.47 -14.62
C LEU A 160 -7.47 -2.73 -15.91
N LEU A 161 -8.28 -1.67 -15.79
CA LEU A 161 -8.73 -0.87 -16.93
C LEU A 161 -7.55 -0.19 -17.63
N VAL A 162 -6.70 0.51 -16.87
CA VAL A 162 -5.52 1.19 -17.40
C VAL A 162 -4.60 0.19 -18.06
N HIS A 163 -4.26 -0.91 -17.37
CA HIS A 163 -3.38 -1.93 -17.92
C HIS A 163 -3.96 -2.56 -19.20
N THR A 164 -5.26 -2.87 -19.23
CA THR A 164 -5.92 -3.44 -20.41
C THR A 164 -5.89 -2.47 -21.60
N VAL A 165 -6.21 -1.19 -21.38
CA VAL A 165 -6.19 -0.17 -22.44
C VAL A 165 -4.78 -0.01 -23.01
N VAL A 166 -3.77 0.13 -22.14
CA VAL A 166 -2.37 0.28 -22.57
C VAL A 166 -1.88 -0.96 -23.31
N SER A 167 -2.22 -2.16 -22.81
CA SER A 167 -1.85 -3.43 -23.45
C SER A 167 -2.47 -3.60 -24.83
N ILE A 168 -3.76 -3.25 -24.98
CA ILE A 168 -4.46 -3.34 -26.27
C ILE A 168 -3.80 -2.39 -27.28
N LEU A 169 -3.51 -1.15 -26.88
CA LEU A 169 -2.85 -0.19 -27.75
C LEU A 169 -1.45 -0.67 -28.17
N ASP A 170 -0.68 -1.24 -27.26
CA ASP A 170 0.64 -1.79 -27.56
C ASP A 170 0.56 -2.97 -28.56
N LEU A 171 -0.39 -3.89 -28.37
CA LEU A 171 -0.60 -5.02 -29.29
C LEU A 171 -1.03 -4.58 -30.70
N PHE A 172 -1.77 -3.47 -30.84
CA PHE A 172 -2.20 -2.96 -32.15
C PHE A 172 -1.13 -2.13 -32.86
N THR A 173 -0.08 -1.73 -32.16
CA THR A 173 0.92 -0.79 -32.69
C THR A 173 1.89 -1.43 -33.69
N ASP A 174 2.13 -2.74 -33.61
CA ASP A 174 3.16 -3.44 -34.40
C ASP A 174 2.67 -4.05 -35.73
N GLY A 175 1.43 -3.79 -36.15
CA GLY A 175 0.88 -4.35 -37.39
C GLY A 175 0.32 -5.77 -37.24
N SER A 176 0.34 -6.58 -38.31
CA SER A 176 -0.39 -7.86 -38.38
C SER A 176 0.22 -9.01 -37.58
N ASP A 177 1.51 -8.94 -37.27
CA ASP A 177 2.23 -10.03 -36.60
C ASP A 177 2.41 -9.71 -35.12
N VAL A 178 1.52 -10.24 -34.29
CA VAL A 178 1.62 -10.10 -32.83
C VAL A 178 2.82 -10.90 -32.33
N ASP A 179 3.84 -10.21 -31.84
CA ASP A 179 4.99 -10.90 -31.24
C ASP A 179 4.61 -11.54 -29.90
N MET A 180 4.96 -12.82 -29.76
CA MET A 180 4.71 -13.59 -28.55
C MET A 180 5.49 -13.05 -27.36
N SER A 181 6.62 -12.36 -27.60
CA SER A 181 7.40 -11.70 -26.55
C SER A 181 6.57 -10.67 -25.77
N LYS A 182 5.81 -9.83 -26.48
CA LYS A 182 4.92 -8.82 -25.90
C LYS A 182 3.82 -9.45 -25.07
N ILE A 183 3.18 -10.51 -25.57
CA ILE A 183 2.13 -11.21 -24.80
C ILE A 183 2.67 -11.77 -23.49
N VAL A 184 3.87 -12.35 -23.51
CA VAL A 184 4.50 -12.95 -22.31
C VAL A 184 4.86 -11.88 -21.27
N ILE A 185 5.17 -10.66 -21.68
CA ILE A 185 5.59 -9.61 -20.75
C ILE A 185 4.46 -8.80 -20.11
N LEU A 186 3.32 -8.67 -20.77
CA LEU A 186 2.17 -7.92 -20.23
C LEU A 186 1.79 -8.35 -18.80
N PRO A 187 1.69 -9.66 -18.48
CA PRO A 187 1.47 -10.13 -17.10
C PRO A 187 2.47 -9.58 -16.07
N VAL A 188 3.74 -9.43 -16.45
CA VAL A 188 4.83 -8.95 -15.58
C VAL A 188 4.63 -7.47 -15.24
N TYR A 189 4.27 -6.65 -16.23
CA TYR A 189 3.94 -5.23 -15.99
C TYR A 189 2.71 -5.06 -15.09
N MET A 190 1.70 -5.92 -15.27
CA MET A 190 0.52 -5.91 -14.43
C MET A 190 0.85 -6.25 -12.98
N GLU A 191 1.73 -7.25 -12.77
CA GLU A 191 2.15 -7.69 -11.46
C GLU A 191 2.87 -6.57 -10.69
N GLN A 192 3.84 -5.89 -11.30
CA GLN A 192 4.53 -4.76 -10.67
C GLN A 192 3.53 -3.70 -10.20
N SER A 193 2.57 -3.36 -11.07
CA SER A 193 1.56 -2.35 -10.76
C SER A 193 0.58 -2.82 -9.68
N LEU A 194 0.31 -4.13 -9.61
CA LEU A 194 -0.51 -4.76 -8.58
C LEU A 194 0.20 -4.74 -7.23
N GLU A 195 1.47 -5.12 -7.13
CA GLU A 195 2.23 -5.11 -5.87
C GLU A 195 2.26 -3.72 -5.24
N ILE A 196 2.56 -2.71 -6.06
CA ILE A 196 2.52 -1.30 -5.63
C ILE A 196 1.12 -0.91 -5.18
N SER A 197 0.08 -1.35 -5.89
CA SER A 197 -1.30 -1.08 -5.49
C SER A 197 -1.65 -1.72 -4.16
N VAL A 198 -1.18 -2.94 -3.88
CA VAL A 198 -1.37 -3.62 -2.58
C VAL A 198 -0.65 -2.86 -1.47
N PHE A 199 0.60 -2.43 -1.69
CA PHE A 199 1.31 -1.56 -0.76
C PHE A 199 0.50 -0.29 -0.44
N CYS A 200 0.05 0.43 -1.46
CA CYS A 200 -0.74 1.65 -1.28
C CYS A 200 -2.04 1.38 -0.52
N LEU A 201 -2.74 0.27 -0.80
CA LEU A 201 -3.95 -0.11 -0.08
C LEU A 201 -3.68 -0.37 1.41
N MET A 202 -2.55 -1.02 1.76
CA MET A 202 -2.13 -1.22 3.15
C MET A 202 -1.85 0.10 3.87
N ILE A 203 -1.14 1.03 3.23
CA ILE A 203 -0.90 2.37 3.80
C ILE A 203 -2.21 3.16 3.93
N MET A 204 -3.09 3.14 2.93
CA MET A 204 -4.40 3.79 3.00
C MET A 204 -5.26 3.24 4.15
N MET A 205 -5.15 1.95 4.45
CA MET A 205 -5.82 1.31 5.58
C MET A 205 -5.31 1.84 6.93
N LEU A 206 -3.99 2.02 7.10
CA LEU A 206 -3.43 2.67 8.29
C LEU A 206 -3.84 4.13 8.39
N THR A 207 -3.75 4.89 7.29
CA THR A 207 -4.14 6.31 7.25
C THR A 207 -5.59 6.52 7.70
N ARG A 208 -6.51 5.62 7.30
CA ARG A 208 -7.92 5.71 7.74
C ARG A 208 -8.09 5.51 9.25
N ARG A 209 -7.36 4.56 9.81
CA ARG A 209 -7.37 4.26 11.24
C ARG A 209 -6.77 5.39 12.06
N LEU A 210 -5.67 5.97 11.56
CA LEU A 210 -5.09 7.16 12.17
C LEU A 210 -6.05 8.35 12.15
N LYS A 211 -6.81 8.53 11.05
CA LYS A 211 -7.88 9.54 11.00
C LYS A 211 -9.00 9.29 12.02
N VAL A 212 -9.29 8.04 12.37
CA VAL A 212 -10.25 7.73 13.43
C VAL A 212 -9.71 8.20 14.78
N ILE A 213 -8.42 7.99 15.08
CA ILE A 213 -7.77 8.55 16.26
C ILE A 213 -7.87 10.08 16.26
N ASN A 214 -7.57 10.73 15.11
CA ASN A 214 -7.69 12.19 14.98
C ASN A 214 -9.11 12.68 15.26
N ASN A 215 -10.12 11.98 14.73
CA ASN A 215 -11.52 12.32 14.98
C ASN A 215 -11.88 12.21 16.47
N TYR A 216 -11.39 11.18 17.17
CA TYR A 216 -11.63 11.06 18.62
C TYR A 216 -10.96 12.20 19.41
N LEU A 217 -9.73 12.56 19.06
CA LEU A 217 -9.02 13.67 19.72
C LEU A 217 -9.67 15.02 19.41
N ALA A 218 -10.02 15.28 18.15
CA ALA A 218 -10.67 16.52 17.73
C ALA A 218 -12.04 16.68 18.40
N LYS A 219 -12.86 15.63 18.41
CA LYS A 219 -14.17 15.66 19.06
C LYS A 219 -14.08 15.95 20.56
N PHE A 220 -13.09 15.37 21.24
CA PHE A 220 -12.84 15.65 22.66
C PHE A 220 -12.49 17.13 22.92
N ILE A 221 -11.65 17.72 22.07
CA ILE A 221 -11.30 19.15 22.15
C ILE A 221 -12.54 20.01 21.90
N ASP A 222 -13.30 19.71 20.85
CA ASP A 222 -14.49 20.49 20.45
C ASP A 222 -15.61 20.43 21.49
N GLU A 223 -15.92 19.26 22.05
CA GLU A 223 -16.93 19.12 23.09
C GLU A 223 -16.56 19.91 24.34
N LYS A 224 -15.27 19.97 24.67
CA LYS A 224 -14.77 20.76 25.78
C LYS A 224 -14.95 22.26 25.53
N ASP A 225 -14.53 22.75 24.38
CA ASP A 225 -14.61 24.18 24.09
C ASP A 225 -16.07 24.66 23.97
N ASN A 226 -16.95 23.81 23.43
CA ASN A 226 -18.38 24.06 23.44
C ASN A 226 -18.99 24.03 24.86
N SER A 227 -18.53 23.13 25.74
CA SER A 227 -19.01 23.08 27.12
C SER A 227 -18.69 24.38 27.89
N LYS A 228 -17.52 24.99 27.65
CA LYS A 228 -17.16 26.30 28.23
C LYS A 228 -18.09 27.42 27.75
N ALA A 229 -18.47 27.40 26.47
CA ALA A 229 -19.36 28.41 25.89
C ALA A 229 -20.82 28.24 26.34
N SER A 230 -21.29 27.00 26.53
CA SER A 230 -22.68 26.71 26.93
C SER A 230 -23.01 27.00 28.39
N VAL A 231 -22.01 27.16 29.27
CA VAL A 231 -22.26 27.56 30.68
C VAL A 231 -22.92 28.95 30.77
N PHE A 232 -22.85 29.76 29.71
CA PHE A 232 -23.47 31.08 29.65
C PHE A 232 -24.73 31.16 28.78
N ILE A 233 -25.13 30.09 28.07
CA ILE A 233 -26.29 30.10 27.17
C ILE A 233 -27.05 28.78 27.28
N VAL A 234 -28.21 28.81 27.93
CA VAL A 234 -29.18 27.71 27.94
C VAL A 234 -29.78 27.60 26.53
N ARG A 235 -29.31 26.64 25.74
CA ARG A 235 -29.87 26.31 24.41
C ARG A 235 -30.59 24.98 24.49
N GLU A 236 -31.84 24.95 24.03
CA GLU A 236 -32.61 23.72 23.85
C GLU A 236 -31.87 22.75 22.93
N LYS A 237 -31.73 21.51 23.41
CA LYS A 237 -31.01 20.44 22.73
C LYS A 237 -31.87 19.96 21.57
N LYS A 238 -31.49 20.29 20.33
CA LYS A 238 -32.12 19.72 19.13
C LYS A 238 -31.77 18.23 19.04
N ASP A 239 -32.74 17.38 19.38
CA ASP A 239 -32.73 15.93 19.14
C ASP A 239 -32.70 15.65 17.64
N GLY A 240 -31.53 15.27 17.11
CA GLY A 240 -31.40 14.92 15.70
C GLY A 240 -30.00 14.63 15.19
N ARG A 241 -28.95 14.78 16.01
CA ARG A 241 -27.61 14.33 15.63
C ARG A 241 -27.43 12.87 16.03
N THR A 242 -27.25 12.02 15.01
CA THR A 242 -26.64 10.69 15.15
C THR A 242 -25.55 10.75 16.20
N GLU A 243 -25.70 9.98 17.27
CA GLU A 243 -24.77 9.95 18.40
C GLU A 243 -23.37 9.54 17.91
N GLU A 244 -22.55 10.53 17.59
CA GLU A 244 -21.14 10.30 17.32
C GLU A 244 -20.49 9.88 18.64
N PHE A 245 -19.97 8.66 18.68
CA PHE A 245 -19.41 8.06 19.88
C PHE A 245 -18.16 8.84 20.34
N ASN A 246 -18.22 9.50 21.50
CA ASN A 246 -17.03 10.10 22.14
C ASN A 246 -16.30 9.01 22.94
N LEU A 247 -15.26 8.43 22.32
CA LEU A 247 -14.44 7.37 22.94
C LEU A 247 -13.67 7.86 24.18
N ILE A 248 -13.21 9.12 24.19
CA ILE A 248 -12.43 9.67 25.30
C ILE A 248 -13.36 9.98 26.49
N GLY A 249 -14.57 10.46 26.22
CA GLY A 249 -15.53 10.83 27.25
C GLY A 249 -15.19 12.15 27.95
N ARG A 250 -15.60 12.29 29.21
CA ARG A 250 -15.42 13.53 30.00
C ARG A 250 -14.00 13.64 30.57
N ALA A 251 -13.52 14.86 30.70
CA ALA A 251 -12.25 15.13 31.39
C ALA A 251 -12.36 14.75 32.87
N SER A 252 -11.53 13.81 33.31
CA SER A 252 -11.44 13.34 34.70
C SER A 252 -10.00 12.91 35.00
N SER A 253 -9.59 12.95 36.26
CA SER A 253 -8.27 12.47 36.69
C SER A 253 -8.04 11.00 36.34
N ASP A 254 -9.11 10.21 36.36
CA ASP A 254 -9.07 8.75 36.23
C ASP A 254 -9.28 8.30 34.77
N ASN A 255 -9.44 9.26 33.86
CA ASN A 255 -9.61 8.97 32.45
C ASN A 255 -8.28 8.54 31.82
N MET A 256 -8.21 7.28 31.40
CA MET A 256 -7.01 6.69 30.77
C MET A 256 -7.13 6.57 29.24
N LYS A 257 -8.17 7.15 28.63
CA LYS A 257 -8.47 6.94 27.20
C LYS A 257 -7.44 7.57 26.24
N ILE A 258 -6.77 8.65 26.66
CA ILE A 258 -5.65 9.20 25.88
C ILE A 258 -4.49 8.20 25.84
N ARG A 259 -4.20 7.54 26.96
CA ARG A 259 -3.20 6.46 26.99
C ARG A 259 -3.62 5.28 26.11
N ASP A 260 -4.90 4.88 26.13
CA ASP A 260 -5.40 3.80 25.26
C ASP A 260 -5.23 4.15 23.76
N LEU A 261 -5.48 5.41 23.39
CA LEU A 261 -5.21 5.91 22.03
C LEU A 261 -3.72 5.93 21.69
N ALA A 262 -2.85 6.25 22.65
CA ALA A 262 -1.41 6.18 22.47
C ALA A 262 -0.95 4.73 22.19
N VAL A 263 -1.43 3.75 22.95
CA VAL A 263 -1.16 2.32 22.70
C VAL A 263 -1.66 1.91 21.31
N THR A 264 -2.80 2.43 20.88
CA THR A 264 -3.32 2.14 19.53
C THR A 264 -2.45 2.76 18.44
N TYR A 265 -1.89 3.95 18.69
CA TYR A 265 -0.93 4.59 17.78
C TYR A 265 0.41 3.84 17.73
N ASP A 266 0.88 3.27 18.84
CA ASP A 266 2.07 2.41 18.88
C ASP A 266 1.94 1.25 17.90
N ILE A 267 0.78 0.58 17.91
CA ILE A 267 0.46 -0.53 16.99
C ILE A 267 0.40 -0.05 15.53
N ILE A 268 -0.06 1.18 15.27
CA ILE A 268 0.04 1.79 13.93
C ILE A 268 1.52 1.94 13.53
N GLY A 269 2.37 2.39 14.45
CA GLY A 269 3.82 2.50 14.27
C GLY A 269 4.46 1.17 13.90
N GLU A 270 4.26 0.15 14.72
CA GLU A 270 4.76 -1.21 14.49
C GLU A 270 4.25 -1.80 13.16
N THR A 271 2.95 -1.65 12.89
CA THR A 271 2.35 -2.16 11.64
C THR A 271 2.93 -1.43 10.43
N CYS A 272 3.16 -0.12 10.53
CA CYS A 272 3.79 0.67 9.48
C CYS A 272 5.22 0.22 9.22
N ALA A 273 5.99 -0.07 10.26
CA ALA A 273 7.35 -0.60 10.16
C ALA A 273 7.36 -1.99 9.49
N LEU A 274 6.44 -2.89 9.87
CA LEU A 274 6.30 -4.20 9.23
C LEU A 274 5.90 -4.10 7.76
N ILE A 275 4.97 -3.19 7.40
CA ILE A 275 4.63 -2.93 5.99
C ILE A 275 5.87 -2.42 5.24
N ASN A 276 6.63 -1.48 5.83
CA ASN A 276 7.85 -0.99 5.21
C ASN A 276 8.85 -2.12 4.97
N GLU A 277 9.08 -3.00 5.94
CA GLU A 277 9.99 -4.14 5.83
C GLU A 277 9.58 -5.12 4.71
N VAL A 278 8.29 -5.46 4.63
CA VAL A 278 7.77 -6.38 3.61
C VAL A 278 7.91 -5.78 2.20
N PHE A 279 7.55 -4.51 2.03
CA PHE A 279 7.48 -3.85 0.72
C PHE A 279 8.73 -3.06 0.32
N ASN A 280 9.77 -3.01 1.15
CA ASN A 280 11.00 -2.25 0.89
C ASN A 280 11.62 -2.60 -0.48
N LEU A 281 11.88 -3.88 -0.72
CA LEU A 281 12.48 -4.35 -1.97
C LEU A 281 11.53 -4.17 -3.16
N PRO A 282 10.24 -4.58 -3.11
CA PRO A 282 9.30 -4.31 -4.19
C PRO A 282 9.23 -2.84 -4.63
N ILE A 283 9.17 -1.90 -3.69
CA ILE A 283 9.11 -0.47 -4.01
C ILE A 283 10.45 -0.02 -4.61
N CYS A 284 11.58 -0.46 -4.06
CA CYS A 284 12.91 -0.15 -4.60
C CYS A 284 13.07 -0.63 -6.05
N MET A 285 12.74 -1.91 -6.30
CA MET A 285 12.80 -2.49 -7.63
C MET A 285 11.86 -1.79 -8.60
N ALA A 286 10.65 -1.45 -8.14
CA ALA A 286 9.71 -0.70 -8.97
C ALA A 286 10.26 0.67 -9.37
N LEU A 287 10.88 1.41 -8.45
CA LEU A 287 11.48 2.71 -8.75
C LEU A 287 12.67 2.61 -9.73
N ILE A 288 13.52 1.59 -9.56
CA ILE A 288 14.63 1.32 -10.48
C ILE A 288 14.08 0.95 -11.86
N ALA A 289 13.10 0.05 -11.93
CA ALA A 289 12.48 -0.37 -13.17
C ALA A 289 11.79 0.80 -13.89
N THR A 290 11.03 1.63 -13.18
CA THR A 290 10.42 2.83 -13.77
C THR A 290 11.47 3.82 -14.24
N PHE A 291 12.59 3.96 -13.52
CA PHE A 291 13.66 4.88 -13.90
C PHE A 291 14.35 4.42 -15.19
N MET A 292 14.70 3.13 -15.27
CA MET A 292 15.20 2.51 -16.49
C MET A 292 14.19 2.65 -17.64
N TYR A 293 12.90 2.46 -17.36
CA TYR A 293 11.82 2.63 -18.33
C TYR A 293 11.81 4.05 -18.92
N VAL A 294 11.88 5.08 -18.07
CA VAL A 294 11.90 6.48 -18.51
C VAL A 294 13.14 6.77 -19.36
N VAL A 295 14.32 6.31 -18.93
CA VAL A 295 15.58 6.49 -19.67
C VAL A 295 15.52 5.84 -21.06
N ILE A 296 15.05 4.59 -21.13
CA ILE A 296 14.92 3.84 -22.39
C ILE A 296 13.86 4.50 -23.29
N THR A 297 12.73 4.92 -22.73
CA THR A 297 11.68 5.67 -23.45
C THR A 297 12.24 6.94 -24.10
N ILE A 298 13.03 7.73 -23.37
CA ILE A 298 13.65 8.95 -23.90
C ILE A 298 14.58 8.61 -25.06
N TRP A 299 15.42 7.59 -24.89
CA TRP A 299 16.33 7.12 -25.93
C TRP A 299 15.59 6.66 -27.19
N SER A 300 14.60 5.78 -27.04
CA SER A 300 13.80 5.25 -28.14
C SER A 300 13.05 6.37 -28.87
N THR A 301 12.44 7.30 -28.12
CA THR A 301 11.74 8.48 -28.69
C THR A 301 12.69 9.32 -29.56
N LEU A 302 13.91 9.56 -29.10
CA LEU A 302 14.90 10.32 -29.86
C LEU A 302 15.39 9.55 -31.11
N GLY A 303 15.57 8.23 -30.98
CA GLY A 303 15.90 7.36 -32.12
C GLY A 303 14.84 7.39 -33.20
N TYR A 304 13.56 7.32 -32.82
CA TYR A 304 12.42 7.45 -33.74
C TYR A 304 12.36 8.83 -34.40
N TYR A 305 12.63 9.90 -33.63
CA TYR A 305 12.63 11.26 -34.16
C TYR A 305 13.73 11.48 -35.22
N ARG A 306 14.93 10.91 -35.01
CA ARG A 306 16.04 11.02 -35.99
C ARG A 306 15.77 10.24 -37.28
N ASN A 307 15.10 9.09 -37.18
CA ASN A 307 14.79 8.22 -38.32
C ASN A 307 13.40 8.51 -38.95
N SER A 308 13.01 9.79 -39.01
CA SER A 308 11.68 10.29 -39.42
C SER A 308 11.21 9.90 -40.84
N SER A 309 12.02 9.19 -41.63
CA SER A 309 11.71 8.77 -42.99
C SER A 309 10.73 7.59 -43.11
N SER A 310 10.24 6.99 -42.01
CA SER A 310 9.25 5.91 -42.09
C SER A 310 7.87 6.32 -41.55
N GLU A 311 6.88 6.40 -42.44
CA GLU A 311 5.49 6.82 -42.22
C GLU A 311 4.68 5.97 -41.19
N GLY A 312 5.28 4.99 -40.50
CA GLY A 312 4.65 4.14 -39.48
C GLY A 312 4.96 4.47 -38.02
N ASN A 313 5.86 5.42 -37.72
CA ASN A 313 6.44 5.55 -36.36
C ASN A 313 5.59 6.33 -35.34
N THR A 314 4.48 6.95 -35.75
CA THR A 314 3.69 7.82 -34.85
C THR A 314 2.89 7.02 -33.80
N ALA A 315 2.38 5.84 -34.16
CA ALA A 315 1.66 4.96 -33.24
C ALA A 315 2.59 4.41 -32.15
N SER A 316 3.78 3.93 -32.52
CA SER A 316 4.82 3.45 -31.60
C SER A 316 5.21 4.52 -30.58
N LEU A 317 5.40 5.75 -31.04
CA LEU A 317 5.71 6.88 -30.17
C LEU A 317 4.56 7.21 -29.21
N ALA A 318 3.30 7.16 -29.66
CA ALA A 318 2.14 7.37 -28.79
C ALA A 318 2.04 6.30 -27.69
N THR A 319 2.27 5.03 -28.02
CA THR A 319 2.28 3.90 -27.08
C THR A 319 3.38 4.05 -26.04
N ILE A 320 4.60 4.40 -26.45
CA ILE A 320 5.74 4.66 -25.55
C ILE A 320 5.42 5.79 -24.57
N ILE A 321 4.85 6.90 -25.06
CA ILE A 321 4.44 8.03 -24.21
C ILE A 321 3.38 7.57 -23.19
N LEU A 322 2.40 6.79 -23.61
CA LEU A 322 1.32 6.32 -22.74
C LEU A 322 1.84 5.42 -21.61
N TRP A 323 2.77 4.51 -21.91
CA TRP A 323 3.42 3.70 -20.91
C TRP A 323 4.24 4.54 -19.93
N CYS A 324 4.98 5.53 -20.42
CA CYS A 324 5.74 6.46 -19.58
C CYS A 324 4.82 7.24 -18.63
N ILE A 325 3.68 7.74 -19.12
CA ILE A 325 2.65 8.39 -18.28
C ILE A 325 2.14 7.43 -17.20
N THR A 326 1.88 6.17 -17.57
CA THR A 326 1.42 5.14 -16.63
C THR A 326 2.45 4.87 -15.52
N ALA A 327 3.73 4.75 -15.89
CA ALA A 327 4.83 4.61 -14.93
C ALA A 327 4.94 5.81 -13.97
N MET A 328 4.84 7.04 -14.50
CA MET A 328 4.84 8.26 -13.68
C MET A 328 3.63 8.35 -12.75
N CYS A 329 2.46 7.91 -13.21
CA CYS A 329 1.25 7.85 -12.39
C CYS A 329 1.39 6.87 -11.23
N LEU A 330 2.08 5.73 -11.44
CA LEU A 330 2.35 4.75 -10.39
C LEU A 330 3.22 5.35 -9.27
N ILE A 331 4.33 6.00 -9.62
CA ILE A 331 5.22 6.69 -8.65
C ILE A 331 4.45 7.78 -7.91
N THR A 332 3.63 8.53 -8.63
CA THR A 332 2.77 9.58 -8.06
C THR A 332 1.78 8.99 -7.05
N PHE A 333 1.16 7.86 -7.38
CA PHE A 333 0.21 7.18 -6.50
C PHE A 333 0.84 6.69 -5.19
N ILE A 334 2.04 6.11 -5.26
CA ILE A 334 2.84 5.74 -4.09
C ILE A 334 3.11 6.97 -3.21
N SER A 335 3.68 8.01 -3.81
CA SER A 335 4.13 9.22 -3.11
C SER A 335 2.96 9.95 -2.44
N MET A 336 1.84 10.12 -3.14
CA MET A 336 0.63 10.75 -2.59
C MET A 336 0.01 9.93 -1.45
N THR A 337 0.08 8.61 -1.53
CA THR A 337 -0.47 7.73 -0.49
C THR A 337 0.33 7.83 0.80
N CYS A 338 1.66 7.85 0.69
CA CYS A 338 2.55 8.05 1.84
C CYS A 338 2.45 9.47 2.41
N GLU A 339 2.33 10.49 1.55
CA GLU A 339 2.10 11.88 1.99
C GLU A 339 0.82 12.01 2.81
N LYS A 340 -0.27 11.35 2.39
CA LYS A 340 -1.53 11.33 3.16
C LYS A 340 -1.38 10.70 4.54
N LEU A 341 -0.49 9.72 4.72
CA LEU A 341 -0.18 9.15 6.04
C LEU A 341 0.55 10.18 6.90
N LEU A 342 1.55 10.87 6.34
CA LEU A 342 2.31 11.92 7.05
C LEU A 342 1.44 13.11 7.46
N LEU A 343 0.52 13.54 6.59
CA LEU A 343 -0.45 14.59 6.92
C LEU A 343 -1.37 14.17 8.08
N ALA A 344 -1.85 12.93 8.06
CA ALA A 344 -2.67 12.40 9.15
C ALA A 344 -1.88 12.32 10.47
N ARG A 345 -0.60 11.94 10.45
CA ARG A 345 0.29 12.00 11.63
C ARG A 345 0.45 13.44 12.14
N THR A 346 0.69 14.38 11.23
CA THR A 346 0.90 15.79 11.59
C THR A 346 -0.34 16.36 12.27
N GLU A 347 -1.53 16.00 11.79
CA GLU A 347 -2.79 16.32 12.44
C GLU A 347 -2.88 15.70 13.85
N THR A 348 -2.51 14.42 14.03
CA THR A 348 -2.44 13.79 15.37
C THR A 348 -1.53 14.58 16.30
N LYS A 349 -0.33 14.95 15.83
CA LYS A 349 0.65 15.74 16.58
C LYS A 349 0.06 17.07 17.03
N VAL A 350 -0.60 17.80 16.12
CA VAL A 350 -1.24 19.09 16.44
C VAL A 350 -2.36 18.90 17.48
N LEU A 351 -3.21 17.89 17.33
CA LEU A 351 -4.32 17.62 18.25
C LEU A 351 -3.82 17.23 19.65
N VAL A 352 -2.81 16.36 19.75
CA VAL A 352 -2.20 16.00 21.04
C VAL A 352 -1.53 17.21 21.68
N ASN A 353 -0.84 18.06 20.90
CA ASN A 353 -0.24 19.29 21.43
C ASN A 353 -1.29 20.24 22.04
N LYS A 354 -2.45 20.38 21.39
CA LYS A 354 -3.57 21.17 21.94
C LYS A 354 -4.03 20.66 23.30
N ILE A 355 -4.10 19.33 23.48
CA ILE A 355 -4.44 18.71 24.77
C ILE A 355 -3.36 18.99 25.83
N ILE A 356 -2.07 18.92 25.47
CA ILE A 356 -0.96 19.20 26.40
C ILE A 356 -1.03 20.65 26.90
N MET A 357 -1.29 21.58 25.99
CA MET A 357 -1.32 23.03 26.27
C MET A 357 -2.58 23.49 27.00
N ASP A 358 -3.61 22.65 27.13
CA ASP A 358 -4.84 23.02 27.84
C ASP A 358 -4.70 22.83 29.35
N TYR A 359 -4.31 23.91 30.05
CA TYR A 359 -4.13 23.92 31.50
C TYR A 359 -5.39 23.63 32.32
N ASN A 360 -6.58 23.71 31.70
CA ASN A 360 -7.84 23.35 32.37
C ASN A 360 -8.06 21.83 32.40
N LEU A 361 -7.21 21.03 31.76
CA LEU A 361 -7.27 19.57 31.87
C LEU A 361 -6.56 19.07 33.14
N PRO A 362 -7.08 17.99 33.75
CA PRO A 362 -6.40 17.29 34.83
C PRO A 362 -4.94 17.01 34.49
N LYS A 363 -4.05 17.18 35.48
CA LYS A 363 -2.61 16.95 35.31
C LYS A 363 -2.32 15.55 34.75
N THR A 364 -3.09 14.54 35.15
CA THR A 364 -2.95 13.15 34.69
C THR A 364 -3.16 13.02 33.18
N MET A 365 -4.23 13.60 32.62
CA MET A 365 -4.51 13.58 31.18
C MET A 365 -3.43 14.33 30.39
N ARG A 366 -2.91 15.45 30.91
CA ARG A 366 -1.80 16.17 30.27
C ARG A 366 -0.51 15.36 30.27
N VAL A 367 -0.21 14.63 31.33
CA VAL A 367 0.94 13.70 31.37
C VAL A 367 0.77 12.57 30.38
N GLN A 368 -0.42 11.98 30.27
CA GLN A 368 -0.71 10.97 29.23
C GLN A 368 -0.52 11.54 27.82
N ALA A 369 -0.99 12.76 27.56
CA ALA A 369 -0.82 13.41 26.26
C ALA A 369 0.66 13.72 25.95
N LYS A 370 1.47 14.07 26.96
CA LYS A 370 2.94 14.22 26.79
C LYS A 370 3.61 12.91 26.40
N ALA A 371 3.30 11.81 27.11
CA ALA A 371 3.80 10.48 26.74
C ALA A 371 3.34 10.08 25.32
N PHE A 372 2.11 10.43 24.95
CA PHE A 372 1.62 10.20 23.58
C PHE A 372 2.40 11.05 22.56
N MET A 373 2.73 12.31 22.87
CA MET A 373 3.58 13.12 21.99
C MET A 373 4.97 12.50 21.80
N GLU A 374 5.60 12.00 22.86
CA GLU A 374 6.89 11.30 22.78
C GLU A 374 6.80 10.08 21.86
N LEU A 375 5.70 9.32 21.95
CA LEU A 375 5.43 8.19 21.07
C LEU A 375 5.24 8.60 19.61
N ILE A 376 4.55 9.72 19.36
CA ILE A 376 4.40 10.29 18.01
C ILE A 376 5.77 10.64 17.42
N GLU A 377 6.70 11.17 18.22
CA GLU A 377 8.06 11.44 17.75
C GLU A 377 8.89 10.17 17.53
N ALA A 378 8.72 9.15 18.38
CA ALA A 378 9.38 7.85 18.20
C ALA A 378 8.94 7.14 16.91
N TRP A 379 7.66 7.27 16.53
CA TRP A 379 7.12 6.70 15.29
C TRP A 379 6.87 7.79 14.24
N PRO A 380 7.82 8.06 13.33
CA PRO A 380 7.65 9.09 12.29
C PRO A 380 6.59 8.73 11.25
N LEU A 381 6.13 7.47 11.19
CA LEU A 381 5.22 6.91 10.18
C LEU A 381 5.65 7.23 8.74
N ARG A 382 6.96 7.36 8.52
CA ARG A 382 7.56 7.64 7.24
C ARG A 382 8.09 6.33 6.64
N ILE A 383 7.75 6.10 5.38
CA ILE A 383 8.21 4.95 4.63
C ILE A 383 9.59 5.28 4.07
N TYR A 384 10.57 4.42 4.35
CA TYR A 384 11.95 4.56 3.93
C TYR A 384 12.37 3.35 3.12
N ILE A 385 13.04 3.60 1.99
CA ILE A 385 13.61 2.55 1.15
C ILE A 385 15.09 2.44 1.49
N TYR A 386 15.48 1.27 2.02
CA TYR A 386 16.82 0.97 2.54
C TYR A 386 17.48 2.09 3.38
N ASP A 387 16.68 2.84 4.14
CA ASP A 387 17.10 4.03 4.91
C ASP A 387 17.78 5.15 4.10
N MET A 388 17.77 5.06 2.76
CA MET A 388 18.41 6.03 1.88
C MET A 388 17.47 7.18 1.50
N PHE A 389 16.21 6.87 1.18
CA PHE A 389 15.23 7.87 0.72
C PHE A 389 13.84 7.63 1.31
N SER A 390 13.19 8.74 1.67
CA SER A 390 11.80 8.76 2.09
C SER A 390 10.86 8.73 0.89
N VAL A 391 9.79 7.95 1.02
CA VAL A 391 8.72 7.88 0.02
C VAL A 391 7.67 8.93 0.39
N ASP A 392 7.82 10.13 -0.14
CA ASP A 392 6.92 11.27 0.07
C ASP A 392 6.81 12.10 -1.22
N ILE A 393 6.11 13.24 -1.19
CA ILE A 393 5.97 14.08 -2.39
C ILE A 393 7.33 14.57 -2.95
N THR A 394 8.37 14.65 -2.12
CA THR A 394 9.72 15.04 -2.56
C THR A 394 10.39 13.97 -3.41
N LEU A 395 9.95 12.70 -3.31
CA LEU A 395 10.42 11.62 -4.18
C LEU A 395 10.09 11.93 -5.64
N ILE A 396 8.89 12.46 -5.94
CA ILE A 396 8.51 12.85 -7.31
C ILE A 396 9.45 13.94 -7.83
N LEU A 397 9.74 14.96 -7.01
CA LEU A 397 10.64 16.05 -7.41
C LEU A 397 12.05 15.56 -7.69
N LYS A 398 12.59 14.70 -6.82
CA LYS A 398 13.89 14.05 -7.02
C LYS A 398 13.90 13.20 -8.29
N TYR A 399 12.83 12.44 -8.51
CA TYR A 399 12.68 11.57 -9.67
C TYR A 399 12.64 12.36 -10.98
N ILE A 400 11.87 13.46 -11.03
CA ILE A 400 11.84 14.38 -12.18
C ILE A 400 13.23 14.97 -12.39
N SER A 401 13.87 15.48 -11.34
CA SER A 401 15.21 16.08 -11.43
C SER A 401 16.24 15.10 -12.02
N VAL A 402 16.30 13.87 -11.51
CA VAL A 402 17.24 12.85 -12.01
C VAL A 402 16.91 12.49 -13.45
N SER A 403 15.63 12.27 -13.78
CA SER A 403 15.20 11.96 -15.15
C SER A 403 15.56 13.06 -16.14
N THR A 404 15.39 14.34 -15.77
CA THR A 404 15.78 15.49 -16.59
C THR A 404 17.29 15.58 -16.77
N THR A 405 18.09 15.33 -15.72
CA THR A 405 19.55 15.31 -15.85
C THR A 405 20.01 14.24 -16.84
N TYR A 406 19.46 13.03 -16.75
CA TYR A 406 19.79 11.95 -17.69
C TYR A 406 19.30 12.25 -19.10
N LEU A 407 18.12 12.86 -19.26
CA LEU A 407 17.62 13.32 -20.55
C LEU A 407 18.61 14.30 -21.22
N ILE A 408 19.12 15.29 -20.48
CA ILE A 408 20.12 16.24 -21.00
C ILE A 408 21.39 15.51 -21.46
N VAL A 409 21.91 14.60 -20.63
CA VAL A 409 23.12 13.82 -20.96
C VAL A 409 22.90 12.96 -22.21
N ILE A 410 21.75 12.28 -22.32
CA ILE A 410 21.40 11.46 -23.48
C ILE A 410 21.30 12.32 -24.74
N ILE A 411 20.62 13.48 -24.67
CA ILE A 411 20.53 14.40 -25.79
C ILE A 411 21.93 14.86 -26.23
N GLN A 412 22.80 15.22 -25.29
CA GLN A 412 24.17 15.63 -25.61
C GLN A 412 24.94 14.50 -26.30
N ILE A 413 24.98 13.31 -25.72
CA ILE A 413 25.67 12.15 -26.31
C ILE A 413 25.10 11.85 -27.70
N SER A 414 23.78 11.88 -27.84
CA SER A 414 23.12 11.63 -29.12
C SER A 414 23.43 12.69 -30.17
N HIS A 415 23.69 13.94 -29.79
CA HIS A 415 24.09 14.95 -30.77
C HIS A 415 25.50 14.67 -31.35
N TYR A 416 26.37 14.02 -30.56
CA TYR A 416 27.74 13.69 -30.98
C TYR A 416 27.84 12.39 -31.79
N ILE A 417 26.89 11.47 -31.63
CA ILE A 417 26.77 10.23 -32.43
C ILE A 417 25.89 10.50 -33.64
#